data_AF-A0A1S3QK06-F1
#
_entry.id   AF-A0A1S3QK06-F1
#
_cell.length_a   1.000
_cell.length_b   1.000
_cell.length_c   1.000
_cell.angle_alpha   90.00
_cell.angle_beta   90.00
_cell.angle_gamma   90.00
#
_symmetry.space_group_name_H-M   'P 1'
#
loop_
_entity.id
_entity.type
_entity.pdbx_description
1 polymer ?
#
loop_
_entity_poly.entity_id
_entity_poly.type
_entity_poly.pdbx_seq_one_letter_code
_entity_poly.pdbx_strand_id
1 'polypeptide(L)'
;VENKVVKKRILNDPVAYPEKFSEKAKSICEALLCKTVDQRLGFKNGSCDELRAHPFFSEINWMKLNEGILVPPFVPDSKTVYAKDLDAVGAFSTVKGVTLDDPDKEFFDEFASGNIPIPWQEEMIETGIYGELNLWGVGGALPNDLRRESILEQPPKSSTCCLS
;
A
#
# COMPACT_ATOMS: atom_id res chain seq x y z
N VAL A 1 -16.25 13.02 -24.00
CA VAL A 1 -17.15 13.96 -23.29
C VAL A 1 -16.30 15.10 -22.79
N GLU A 2 -16.60 16.35 -23.16
CA GLU A 2 -15.82 17.49 -22.69
C GLU A 2 -15.85 17.59 -21.15
N ASN A 3 -14.71 17.91 -20.53
CA ASN A 3 -14.55 17.97 -19.07
C ASN A 3 -15.61 18.87 -18.38
N LYS A 4 -16.06 19.94 -19.06
CA LYS A 4 -17.10 20.84 -18.56
C LYS A 4 -18.44 20.14 -18.37
N VAL A 5 -18.81 19.24 -19.28
CA VAL A 5 -20.07 18.49 -19.20
C VAL A 5 -20.01 17.50 -18.03
N VAL A 6 -18.90 16.77 -17.88
CA VAL A 6 -18.72 15.82 -16.76
C VAL A 6 -18.81 16.55 -15.42
N LYS A 7 -18.11 17.69 -15.27
CA LYS A 7 -18.18 18.52 -14.06
C LYS A 7 -19.62 18.94 -13.74
N LYS A 8 -20.37 19.42 -14.74
CA LYS A 8 -21.77 19.82 -14.54
C LYS A 8 -22.61 18.66 -14.03
N ARG A 9 -22.46 17.45 -14.60
CA ARG A 9 -23.19 16.25 -14.19
C ARG A 9 -22.86 15.85 -12.75
N ILE A 10 -21.58 15.86 -12.37
CA ILE A 10 -21.15 15.53 -11.00
C ILE A 10 -21.77 16.49 -10.00
N LEU A 11 -21.87 17.78 -10.32
CA LEU A 11 -22.40 18.79 -9.41
C LEU A 11 -23.93 18.73 -9.28
N ASN A 12 -24.66 18.50 -10.38
CA ASN A 12 -26.09 18.77 -10.42
C ASN A 12 -26.96 17.54 -10.66
N ASP A 13 -26.44 16.55 -11.40
CA ASP A 13 -27.29 15.45 -11.86
C ASP A 13 -27.39 14.38 -10.75
N PRO A 14 -28.61 13.87 -10.48
CA PRO A 14 -28.77 12.72 -9.61
C PRO A 14 -28.21 11.47 -10.29
N VAL A 15 -27.73 10.53 -9.48
CA VAL A 15 -27.21 9.25 -9.97
C VAL A 15 -28.37 8.30 -10.23
N ALA A 16 -28.38 7.67 -11.39
CA ALA A 16 -29.33 6.62 -11.74
C ALA A 16 -28.77 5.25 -11.36
N TYR A 17 -29.60 4.41 -10.74
CA TYR A 17 -29.22 3.07 -10.29
C TYR A 17 -30.00 2.02 -11.08
N PRO A 18 -29.33 1.06 -11.76
CA PRO A 18 -30.00 -0.05 -12.42
C PRO A 18 -30.53 -1.08 -11.41
N GLU A 19 -31.42 -1.97 -11.87
CA GLU A 19 -32.05 -3.03 -11.06
C GLU A 19 -31.06 -4.01 -10.39
N LYS A 20 -29.80 -4.02 -10.84
CA LYS A 20 -28.73 -4.83 -10.22
C LYS A 20 -28.37 -4.38 -8.80
N PHE A 21 -28.77 -3.17 -8.39
CA PHE A 21 -28.50 -2.66 -7.05
C PHE A 21 -29.59 -3.13 -6.08
N SER A 22 -29.18 -3.73 -4.96
CA SER A 22 -30.09 -3.91 -3.83
C SER A 22 -30.41 -2.56 -3.18
N GLU A 23 -31.51 -2.48 -2.44
CA GLU A 23 -31.88 -1.25 -1.72
C GLU A 23 -30.77 -0.79 -0.75
N LYS A 24 -30.12 -1.73 -0.06
CA LYS A 24 -28.96 -1.44 0.81
C LYS A 24 -27.78 -0.85 0.01
N ALA A 25 -27.51 -1.38 -1.19
CA ALA A 25 -26.43 -0.92 -2.06
C ALA A 25 -26.72 0.46 -2.66
N LYS A 26 -27.95 0.70 -3.08
CA LYS A 26 -28.39 2.02 -3.55
C LYS A 26 -28.28 3.06 -2.43
N SER A 27 -28.78 2.73 -1.24
CA SER A 27 -28.77 3.63 -0.08
C SER A 27 -27.36 4.05 0.34
N ILE A 28 -26.39 3.13 0.39
CA ILE A 28 -25.00 3.50 0.71
C ILE A 28 -24.40 4.41 -0.36
N CYS A 29 -24.67 4.14 -1.64
CA CYS A 29 -24.18 4.98 -2.72
C CYS A 29 -24.77 6.39 -2.66
N GLU A 30 -26.06 6.54 -2.39
CA GLU A 30 -26.70 7.86 -2.22
C GLU A 30 -26.11 8.63 -1.03
N ALA A 31 -25.87 7.95 0.09
CA ALA A 31 -25.27 8.54 1.28
C ALA A 31 -23.82 9.01 1.04
N LEU A 32 -23.02 8.24 0.31
CA LEU A 32 -21.63 8.59 -0.05
C LEU A 32 -21.54 9.63 -1.17
N LEU A 33 -22.49 9.63 -2.11
CA LEU A 33 -22.55 10.56 -3.25
C LEU A 33 -23.39 11.81 -2.97
N CYS A 34 -23.78 12.02 -1.71
CA CYS A 34 -24.48 13.22 -1.27
C CYS A 34 -23.68 14.47 -1.65
N LYS A 35 -24.31 15.41 -2.37
CA LYS A 35 -23.64 16.61 -2.87
C LYS A 35 -23.22 17.54 -1.74
N THR A 36 -24.05 17.64 -0.70
CA THR A 36 -23.79 18.40 0.53
C THR A 36 -22.76 17.67 1.38
N VAL A 37 -21.60 18.27 1.61
CA VAL A 37 -20.47 17.64 2.31
C VAL A 37 -20.85 17.27 3.75
N ASP A 38 -21.53 18.17 4.48
CA ASP A 38 -21.89 17.94 5.89
C ASP A 38 -22.88 16.78 6.09
N GLN A 39 -23.69 16.49 5.07
CA GLN A 39 -24.66 15.40 5.07
C GLN A 39 -24.08 14.10 4.49
N ARG A 40 -22.91 14.17 3.84
CA ARG A 40 -22.27 13.00 3.23
C ARG A 40 -21.81 12.02 4.30
N LEU A 41 -22.11 10.74 4.09
CA LEU A 41 -21.62 9.68 4.94
C LEU A 41 -20.09 9.59 4.83
N GLY A 42 -19.40 9.38 5.95
CA GLY A 42 -17.95 9.32 5.96
C GLY A 42 -17.36 9.42 7.36
N PHE A 43 -16.22 10.09 7.46
CA PHE A 43 -15.55 10.34 8.72
C PHE A 43 -16.23 11.49 9.48
N LYS A 44 -16.80 11.18 10.63
CA LYS A 44 -17.47 12.16 11.50
C LYS A 44 -17.11 11.87 12.96
N ASN A 45 -17.00 12.92 13.77
CA ASN A 45 -16.70 12.82 15.20
C ASN A 45 -15.41 12.03 15.52
N GLY A 46 -14.42 12.06 14.63
CA GLY A 46 -13.15 11.36 14.83
C GLY A 46 -13.16 9.89 14.45
N SER A 47 -14.23 9.35 13.85
CA SER A 47 -14.28 7.94 13.43
C SER A 47 -15.13 7.71 12.16
N CYS A 48 -15.14 6.46 11.69
CA CYS A 48 -15.99 6.00 10.59
C CYS A 48 -17.14 5.12 11.09
N ASP A 49 -17.55 5.23 12.36
CA ASP A 49 -18.50 4.28 12.95
C ASP A 49 -19.91 4.41 12.35
N GLU A 50 -20.35 5.62 12.01
CA GLU A 50 -21.60 5.85 11.26
C GLU A 50 -21.57 5.12 9.90
N LEU A 51 -20.43 5.17 9.20
CA LEU A 51 -20.24 4.46 7.93
C LEU A 51 -20.27 2.95 8.14
N ARG A 52 -19.55 2.43 9.14
CA ARG A 52 -19.50 1.00 9.47
C ARG A 52 -20.85 0.44 9.91
N ALA A 53 -21.69 1.26 10.54
CA ALA A 53 -23.03 0.92 11.00
C ALA A 53 -24.09 0.91 9.87
N HIS A 54 -23.75 1.35 8.66
CA HIS A 54 -24.70 1.37 7.55
C HIS A 54 -25.23 -0.04 7.24
N PRO A 55 -26.55 -0.23 6.98
CA PRO A 55 -27.17 -1.54 6.75
C PRO A 55 -26.52 -2.38 5.64
N PHE A 56 -25.87 -1.74 4.68
CA PHE A 56 -25.08 -2.41 3.64
C PHE A 56 -23.99 -3.33 4.22
N PHE A 57 -23.36 -2.94 5.33
CA PHE A 57 -22.28 -3.71 5.98
C PHE A 57 -22.79 -4.61 7.12
N SER A 58 -24.11 -4.83 7.23
CA SER A 58 -24.71 -5.59 8.34
C SER A 58 -24.15 -7.01 8.54
N GLU A 59 -23.57 -7.62 7.51
CA GLU A 59 -22.99 -8.96 7.56
C GLU A 59 -21.47 -8.97 7.85
N ILE A 60 -20.85 -7.79 7.91
CA ILE A 60 -19.40 -7.66 8.14
C ILE A 60 -19.09 -7.57 9.63
N ASN A 61 -18.28 -8.50 10.11
CA ASN A 61 -17.63 -8.36 11.41
C ASN A 61 -16.34 -7.54 11.24
N TRP A 62 -16.41 -6.25 11.58
CA TRP A 62 -15.30 -5.31 11.41
C TRP A 62 -14.03 -5.67 12.20
N MET A 63 -14.18 -6.28 13.37
CA MET A 63 -13.03 -6.74 14.16
C MET A 63 -12.29 -7.86 13.44
N LYS A 64 -13.01 -8.89 12.96
CA LYS A 64 -12.40 -9.97 12.18
C LYS A 64 -11.82 -9.51 10.84
N LEU A 65 -12.43 -8.49 10.22
CA LEU A 65 -11.92 -7.89 8.99
C LEU A 65 -10.58 -7.19 9.23
N ASN A 66 -10.47 -6.38 10.29
CA ASN A 66 -9.26 -5.64 10.62
C ASN A 66 -8.09 -6.57 11.01
N GLU A 67 -8.39 -7.70 11.65
CA GLU A 67 -7.38 -8.73 11.97
C GLU A 67 -7.05 -9.64 10.76
N GLY A 68 -7.66 -9.43 9.60
CA GLY A 68 -7.39 -10.20 8.38
C GLY A 68 -7.85 -11.66 8.42
N ILE A 69 -8.79 -12.01 9.30
CA ILE A 69 -9.24 -13.41 9.53
C ILE A 69 -10.42 -13.80 8.62
N LEU A 70 -11.15 -12.83 8.07
CA LEU A 70 -12.24 -13.12 7.14
C LEU A 70 -11.69 -13.64 5.81
N VAL A 71 -12.24 -14.77 5.35
CA VAL A 71 -11.90 -15.32 4.04
C VAL A 71 -12.44 -14.37 2.96
N PRO A 72 -11.60 -13.93 2.00
CA PRO A 72 -12.07 -13.07 0.92
C PRO A 72 -13.03 -13.82 0.00
N PRO A 73 -14.05 -13.15 -0.57
CA PRO A 73 -15.02 -13.80 -1.46
C PRO A 73 -14.42 -14.22 -2.80
N PHE A 74 -13.23 -13.73 -3.14
CA PHE A 74 -12.49 -14.07 -4.35
C PHE A 74 -11.01 -14.26 -4.00
N VAL A 75 -10.45 -15.39 -4.43
CA VAL A 75 -9.03 -15.71 -4.33
C VAL A 75 -8.46 -15.75 -5.75
N PRO A 76 -7.53 -14.85 -6.12
CA PRO A 76 -6.92 -14.82 -7.45
C PRO A 76 -6.15 -16.11 -7.77
N ASP A 77 -6.14 -16.51 -9.05
CA ASP A 77 -5.31 -17.63 -9.49
C ASP A 77 -3.85 -17.18 -9.65
N SER A 78 -2.95 -17.85 -8.91
CA SER A 78 -1.50 -17.66 -8.99
C SER A 78 -0.90 -17.77 -10.40
N LYS A 79 -1.57 -18.44 -11.33
CA LYS A 79 -1.11 -18.63 -12.72
C LYS A 79 -1.60 -17.55 -13.68
N THR A 80 -2.46 -16.65 -13.22
CA THR A 80 -3.12 -15.64 -14.06
C THR A 80 -2.56 -14.25 -13.77
N VAL A 81 -2.19 -13.51 -14.82
CA VAL A 81 -1.80 -12.10 -14.71
C VAL A 81 -3.04 -11.23 -14.90
N TYR A 82 -3.47 -10.53 -13.84
CA TYR A 82 -4.63 -9.63 -13.86
C TYR A 82 -4.26 -8.23 -14.38
N ALA A 83 -3.61 -8.17 -15.55
CA ALA A 83 -3.22 -6.93 -16.24
C ALA A 83 -3.46 -7.04 -17.75
N LYS A 84 -3.34 -5.93 -18.47
CA LYS A 84 -3.36 -5.95 -19.94
C LYS A 84 -2.07 -6.55 -20.48
N ASP A 85 -2.15 -7.17 -21.65
CA ASP A 85 -0.97 -7.66 -22.38
C ASP A 85 -0.03 -6.52 -22.75
N LEU A 86 1.26 -6.84 -22.86
CA LEU A 86 2.31 -5.88 -23.21
C LEU A 86 2.03 -5.19 -24.55
N ASP A 87 1.50 -5.93 -25.52
CA ASP A 87 1.18 -5.40 -26.85
C ASP A 87 0.01 -4.40 -26.83
N ALA A 88 -0.81 -4.41 -25.78
CA ALA A 88 -1.90 -3.46 -25.57
C ALA A 88 -1.46 -2.21 -24.79
N VAL A 89 -0.21 -2.17 -24.31
CA VAL A 89 0.40 -1.00 -23.68
C VAL A 89 1.08 -0.17 -24.76
N GLY A 90 0.52 1.01 -25.05
CA GLY A 90 1.10 1.91 -26.05
C GLY A 90 2.50 2.37 -25.66
N ALA A 91 3.42 2.36 -26.62
CA ALA A 91 4.75 2.94 -26.42
C ALA A 91 4.66 4.47 -26.41
N PHE A 92 5.27 5.10 -25.41
CA PHE A 92 5.51 6.54 -25.43
C PHE A 92 6.74 6.85 -26.27
N SER A 93 6.71 7.96 -27.00
CA SER A 93 7.90 8.48 -27.66
C SER A 93 8.93 8.90 -26.62
N THR A 94 10.21 8.57 -26.85
CA THR A 94 11.30 9.09 -26.02
C THR A 94 11.28 10.61 -26.03
N VAL A 95 11.23 11.22 -24.86
CA VAL A 95 11.36 12.67 -24.72
C VAL A 95 12.82 13.02 -25.03
N LYS A 96 13.04 13.87 -26.04
CA LYS A 96 14.37 14.37 -26.42
C LYS A 96 14.54 15.80 -25.91
N GLY A 97 15.78 16.19 -25.61
CA GLY A 97 16.12 17.57 -25.24
C GLY A 97 15.93 17.92 -23.76
N VAL A 98 15.72 16.92 -22.89
CA VAL A 98 15.77 17.10 -21.43
C VAL A 98 17.21 16.90 -20.98
N THR A 99 17.75 17.88 -20.25
CA THR A 99 19.06 17.82 -19.61
C THR A 99 18.85 17.85 -18.11
N LEU A 100 19.39 16.87 -17.40
CA LEU A 100 19.32 16.83 -15.94
C LEU A 100 20.39 17.77 -15.36
N ASP A 101 19.97 18.67 -14.48
CA ASP A 101 20.86 19.59 -13.79
C ASP A 101 21.02 19.23 -12.31
N ASP A 102 21.68 20.10 -11.54
CA ASP A 102 21.99 19.82 -10.13
C ASP A 102 20.74 19.80 -9.23
N PRO A 103 19.75 20.72 -9.39
CA PRO A 103 18.45 20.61 -8.72
C PRO A 103 17.73 19.26 -8.93
N ASP A 104 17.79 18.70 -10.15
CA ASP A 104 17.21 17.37 -10.42
C ASP A 104 17.92 16.28 -9.59
N LYS A 105 19.25 16.33 -9.49
CA LYS A 105 20.03 15.36 -8.71
C LYS A 105 19.75 15.47 -7.22
N GLU A 106 19.69 16.69 -6.70
CA GLU A 106 19.34 16.94 -5.29
C GLU A 106 17.97 16.34 -4.95
N PHE A 107 17.00 16.50 -5.84
CA PHE A 107 15.68 15.86 -5.69
C PHE A 107 15.76 14.33 -5.75
N PHE A 108 16.57 13.76 -6.65
CA PHE A 108 16.74 12.30 -6.72
C PHE A 108 17.41 11.73 -5.47
N ASP A 109 18.39 12.45 -4.92
CA ASP A 109 19.07 12.07 -3.68
C ASP A 109 18.12 12.14 -2.48
N GLU A 110 17.28 13.18 -2.40
CA GLU A 110 16.23 13.29 -1.38
C GLU A 110 15.17 12.18 -1.51
N PHE A 111 14.76 11.85 -2.74
CA PHE A 111 13.80 10.78 -3.02
C PHE A 111 14.34 9.40 -2.62
N ALA A 112 15.62 9.14 -2.86
CA ALA A 112 16.30 7.87 -2.61
C ALA A 112 16.63 7.65 -1.13
N SER A 113 15.62 7.77 -0.26
CA SER A 113 15.73 7.63 1.20
C SER A 113 16.17 6.25 1.71
N GLY A 114 16.30 5.26 0.83
CA GLY A 114 16.77 3.92 1.16
C GLY A 114 15.69 3.04 1.80
N ASN A 115 16.09 2.27 2.82
CA ASN A 115 15.21 1.28 3.44
C ASN A 115 14.26 1.93 4.45
N ILE A 116 12.97 1.60 4.34
CA ILE A 116 11.95 2.02 5.31
C ILE A 116 11.99 1.05 6.50
N PRO A 117 12.15 1.54 7.76
CA PRO A 117 12.47 0.68 8.89
C PRO A 117 11.49 -0.47 9.16
N ILE A 118 10.17 -0.20 9.14
CA ILE A 118 9.16 -1.21 9.49
C ILE A 118 9.10 -2.33 8.44
N PRO A 119 8.86 -2.05 7.14
CA PRO A 119 8.80 -3.12 6.13
C PRO A 119 10.11 -3.91 6.01
N TRP A 120 11.26 -3.25 6.18
CA TRP A 120 12.56 -3.93 6.13
C TRP A 120 12.74 -4.89 7.30
N GLN A 121 12.32 -4.52 8.51
CA GLN A 121 12.38 -5.42 9.67
C GLN A 121 11.38 -6.57 9.53
N GLU A 122 10.17 -6.32 9.02
CA GLU A 122 9.19 -7.35 8.69
C GLU A 122 9.78 -8.36 7.70
N GLU A 123 10.41 -7.90 6.62
CA GLU A 123 11.12 -8.76 5.66
C GLU A 123 12.20 -9.61 6.33
N MET A 124 13.05 -9.01 7.17
CA MET A 124 14.11 -9.75 7.89
C MET A 124 13.53 -10.85 8.80
N ILE A 125 12.37 -10.62 9.42
CA ILE A 125 11.71 -11.59 10.28
C ILE A 125 11.01 -12.68 9.45
N GLU A 126 10.21 -12.30 8.45
CA GLU A 126 9.39 -13.19 7.64
C GLU A 126 10.22 -14.14 6.77
N THR A 127 11.37 -13.67 6.27
CA THR A 127 12.32 -14.49 5.50
C THR A 127 13.20 -15.37 6.39
N GLY A 128 13.13 -15.20 7.72
CA GLY A 128 13.92 -15.97 8.70
C GLY A 128 15.34 -15.45 8.94
N ILE A 129 15.81 -14.48 8.16
CA ILE A 129 17.17 -13.92 8.24
C ILE A 129 17.48 -13.40 9.66
N TYR A 130 16.52 -12.73 10.29
CA TYR A 130 16.69 -12.26 11.66
C TYR A 130 16.97 -13.40 12.63
N GLY A 131 16.26 -14.53 12.51
CA GLY A 131 16.49 -15.70 13.36
C GLY A 131 17.84 -16.38 13.13
N GLU A 132 18.32 -16.38 11.88
CA GLU A 132 19.61 -16.96 11.51
C GLU A 132 20.81 -16.09 11.93
N LEU A 133 20.67 -14.76 11.91
CA LEU A 133 21.76 -13.83 12.20
C LEU A 133 21.78 -13.36 13.66
N ASN A 134 20.62 -13.26 14.31
CA ASN A 134 20.50 -12.77 15.68
C ASN A 134 20.78 -13.87 16.72
N LEU A 135 22.00 -14.41 16.71
CA LEU A 135 22.42 -15.53 17.55
C LEU A 135 23.19 -15.08 18.79
N TRP A 136 22.98 -15.80 19.89
CA TRP A 136 23.78 -15.70 21.12
C TRP A 136 24.73 -16.89 21.25
N GLY A 137 25.86 -16.70 21.93
CA GLY A 137 26.79 -17.78 22.23
C GLY A 137 26.17 -18.83 23.16
N VAL A 138 26.82 -19.99 23.27
CA VAL A 138 26.39 -21.11 24.12
C VAL A 138 26.08 -20.60 25.54
N GLY A 139 24.90 -20.96 26.06
CA GLY A 139 24.46 -20.53 27.41
C GLY A 139 24.10 -19.05 27.53
N GLY A 140 23.82 -18.36 26.42
CA GLY A 140 23.54 -16.91 26.42
C GLY A 140 24.81 -16.05 26.51
N ALA A 141 25.96 -16.62 26.16
CA ALA A 141 27.22 -15.88 26.13
C ALA A 141 27.18 -14.75 25.09
N LEU A 142 27.85 -13.64 25.40
CA LEU A 142 27.90 -12.46 24.55
C LEU A 142 28.58 -12.79 23.20
N PRO A 143 27.92 -12.52 22.05
CA PRO A 143 28.52 -12.64 20.72
C PRO A 143 29.78 -11.81 20.55
N ASN A 144 30.66 -12.26 19.63
CA ASN A 144 31.96 -11.63 19.42
C ASN A 144 31.84 -10.17 18.94
N ASP A 145 30.87 -9.89 18.07
CA ASP A 145 30.56 -8.57 17.50
C ASP A 145 30.04 -7.58 18.56
N LEU A 146 29.44 -8.07 19.65
CA LEU A 146 29.00 -7.24 20.77
C LEU A 146 30.07 -6.98 21.84
N ARG A 147 31.26 -7.60 21.73
CA ARG A 147 32.37 -7.34 22.65
C ARG A 147 32.97 -5.95 22.39
N ARG A 148 33.35 -5.22 23.43
CA ARG A 148 33.94 -3.88 23.27
C ARG A 148 35.26 -3.93 22.48
N GLU A 149 36.02 -5.01 22.61
CA GLU A 149 37.30 -5.22 21.96
C GLU A 149 37.18 -5.47 20.45
N SER A 150 36.02 -5.93 19.97
CA SER A 150 35.78 -6.22 18.54
C SER A 150 35.80 -4.97 17.66
N ILE A 151 35.51 -3.80 18.23
CA ILE A 151 35.55 -2.49 17.54
C ILE A 151 36.95 -2.18 17.02
N LEU A 152 37.98 -2.72 17.67
CA LEU A 152 39.39 -2.53 17.30
C LEU A 152 39.90 -3.64 16.36
N GLU A 153 39.17 -4.74 16.23
CA GLU A 153 39.50 -5.81 15.29
C GLU A 153 39.11 -5.36 13.88
N GLN A 154 40.04 -5.48 12.92
CA GLN A 154 39.69 -5.16 11.54
C GLN A 154 38.61 -6.13 11.06
N PRO A 155 37.54 -5.65 10.41
CA PRO A 155 36.53 -6.55 9.89
C PRO A 155 37.21 -7.55 8.93
N PRO A 156 36.88 -8.85 9.02
CA PRO A 156 37.32 -9.79 8.00
C PRO A 156 36.90 -9.24 6.65
N LYS A 157 37.78 -9.31 5.64
CA LYS A 157 37.50 -8.79 4.28
C LYS A 157 36.15 -9.33 3.83
N SER A 158 35.15 -8.44 3.78
CA SER A 158 33.80 -8.78 3.34
C SER A 158 33.90 -9.38 1.94
N SER A 159 33.46 -10.62 1.80
CA SER A 159 33.31 -11.23 0.48
C SER A 159 32.10 -10.57 -0.14
N THR A 160 32.36 -9.62 -1.03
CA THR A 160 31.39 -8.94 -1.86
C THR A 160 30.33 -9.93 -2.37
N CYS A 161 29.05 -9.67 -2.11
CA CYS A 161 27.98 -10.16 -2.99
C CYS A 161 28.20 -9.47 -4.34
N CYS A 162 28.99 -10.10 -5.21
CA CYS A 162 29.01 -9.76 -6.62
C CYS A 162 27.65 -10.17 -7.17
N LEU A 163 26.80 -9.19 -7.47
CA LEU A 163 25.72 -9.36 -8.43
C LEU A 163 26.38 -9.70 -9.76
N SER A 164 26.28 -10.98 -10.15
CA SER A 164 26.64 -11.50 -11.47
C SER A 164 25.69 -11.01 -12.55
#